data_AF-A0A1B6ISC3-F1
#
_entry.id   AF-A0A1B6ISC3-F1
#
_cell.length_a   1.000
_cell.length_b   1.000
_cell.length_c   1.000
_cell.angle_alpha   90.00
_cell.angle_beta   90.00
_cell.angle_gamma   90.00
#
_symmetry.space_group_name_H-M   'P 1'
#
loop_
_entity.id
_entity.type
_entity.pdbx_description
1 polymer ?
#
loop_
_entity_poly.entity_id
_entity_poly.type
_entity_poly.pdbx_seq_one_letter_code
_entity_poly.pdbx_strand_id
1 'polypeptide(L)'
;QSAGYRTFYAGKYLNAYGYKEAGGTAHVPVGWDWWLGLEGNSRYYDYTLSINGTARHFSDQYLTNVIQNYSVKFLETVAHSSDSFLMVLAPPAPHAPYTPEPKYRGKYEGVKVPRTPSFNTQKLKSRHWLVNMAPAPLPADVVARVDSYQARRWETLLSVDDMVAATVNTLQQIGQLDNTYIIYTSDHGYHLGQYALPWDKRQPYETDIRVPMFVRGPGIPAKSLVDSVVVNIDIAPTIVDMAGLPVPADMDGKSFLQESMSTQRLPPHRSFVLEYEGEGDKNTV
;
A
#
# COMPACT_ATOMS: atom_id res chain seq x y z
N GLN A 1 -11.93 12.82 -12.42
CA GLN A 1 -12.61 12.61 -13.71
C GLN A 1 -13.31 13.87 -14.22
N SER A 2 -14.20 14.52 -13.45
CA SER A 2 -14.92 15.74 -13.89
C SER A 2 -14.01 16.90 -14.31
N ALA A 3 -12.80 16.99 -13.73
CA ALA A 3 -11.76 17.94 -14.12
C ALA A 3 -10.95 17.52 -15.37
N GLY A 4 -11.41 16.55 -16.16
CA GLY A 4 -10.73 16.07 -17.37
C GLY A 4 -9.63 15.04 -17.15
N TYR A 5 -9.43 14.56 -15.91
CA TYR A 5 -8.46 13.51 -15.61
C TYR A 5 -8.92 12.15 -16.13
N ARG A 6 -8.05 11.48 -16.87
CA ARG A 6 -8.16 10.04 -17.18
C ARG A 6 -7.73 9.22 -15.96
N THR A 7 -8.55 8.26 -15.57
CA THR A 7 -8.43 7.58 -14.28
C THR A 7 -8.21 6.08 -14.48
N PHE A 8 -7.19 5.55 -13.83
CA PHE A 8 -6.80 4.15 -13.91
C PHE A 8 -6.64 3.56 -12.50
N TYR A 9 -7.19 2.37 -12.32
CA TYR A 9 -6.99 1.56 -11.12
C TYR A 9 -6.64 0.12 -11.48
N ALA A 10 -5.63 -0.45 -10.82
CA ALA A 10 -5.34 -1.87 -10.93
C ALA A 10 -4.86 -2.50 -9.62
N GLY A 11 -5.50 -3.60 -9.23
CA GLY A 11 -5.10 -4.43 -8.10
C GLY A 11 -6.20 -4.64 -7.07
N LYS A 12 -5.80 -4.80 -5.80
CA LYS A 12 -6.67 -5.05 -4.67
C LYS A 12 -7.45 -3.80 -4.30
N TYR A 13 -8.79 -3.88 -4.35
CA TYR A 13 -9.69 -2.82 -3.90
C TYR A 13 -10.17 -3.03 -2.45
N LEU A 14 -11.37 -3.53 -2.26
CA LEU A 14 -11.94 -3.87 -0.95
C LEU A 14 -12.00 -5.39 -0.79
N ASN A 15 -11.89 -5.89 0.44
CA ASN A 15 -11.78 -7.33 0.71
C ASN A 15 -12.93 -8.20 0.16
N ALA A 16 -14.12 -7.61 -0.04
CA ALA A 16 -15.32 -8.27 -0.55
C ALA A 16 -15.68 -7.85 -1.99
N TYR A 17 -14.83 -7.07 -2.65
CA TYR A 17 -15.08 -6.65 -4.03
C TYR A 17 -15.27 -7.88 -4.94
N GLY A 18 -16.22 -7.80 -5.87
CA GLY A 18 -16.53 -8.91 -6.78
C GLY A 18 -17.47 -9.97 -6.21
N TYR A 19 -17.73 -9.97 -4.89
CA TYR A 19 -18.79 -10.81 -4.31
C TYR A 19 -20.18 -10.29 -4.69
N LYS A 20 -21.17 -11.17 -4.72
CA LYS A 20 -22.53 -10.85 -5.13
C LYS A 20 -23.15 -9.73 -4.28
N GLU A 21 -22.88 -9.75 -2.99
CA GLU A 21 -23.34 -8.77 -1.99
C GLU A 21 -22.69 -7.40 -2.20
N ALA A 22 -21.50 -7.36 -2.83
CA ALA A 22 -20.77 -6.15 -3.18
C ALA A 22 -20.99 -5.70 -4.64
N GLY A 23 -22.01 -6.25 -5.32
CA GLY A 23 -22.36 -5.91 -6.70
C GLY A 23 -21.69 -6.78 -7.78
N GLY A 24 -20.88 -7.77 -7.40
CA GLY A 24 -20.22 -8.67 -8.33
C GLY A 24 -19.06 -8.02 -9.09
N THR A 25 -18.38 -8.79 -9.93
CA THR A 25 -17.30 -8.28 -10.80
C THR A 25 -17.79 -7.33 -11.89
N ALA A 26 -19.10 -7.23 -12.11
CA ALA A 26 -19.69 -6.27 -13.05
C ALA A 26 -19.74 -4.83 -12.49
N HIS A 27 -19.67 -4.68 -11.16
CA HIS A 27 -19.67 -3.38 -10.52
C HIS A 27 -18.32 -2.69 -10.69
N VAL A 28 -18.29 -1.60 -11.45
CA VAL A 28 -17.13 -0.70 -11.53
C VAL A 28 -17.39 0.49 -10.61
N PRO A 29 -16.53 0.75 -9.61
CA PRO A 29 -16.67 1.93 -8.77
C PRO A 29 -16.62 3.21 -9.62
N VAL A 30 -17.40 4.22 -9.25
CA VAL A 30 -17.47 5.48 -9.99
C VAL A 30 -16.11 6.18 -10.01
N GLY A 31 -15.81 6.88 -11.11
CA GLY A 31 -14.61 7.68 -11.25
C GLY A 31 -13.38 6.93 -11.77
N TRP A 32 -13.55 5.74 -12.37
CA TRP A 32 -12.50 5.00 -13.07
C TRP A 32 -12.84 4.80 -14.55
N ASP A 33 -11.99 5.30 -15.45
CA ASP A 33 -12.06 5.04 -16.89
C ASP A 33 -11.48 3.66 -17.24
N TRP A 34 -10.44 3.26 -16.49
CA TRP A 34 -9.79 1.96 -16.59
C TRP A 34 -9.83 1.29 -15.22
N TRP A 35 -10.50 0.15 -15.16
CA TRP A 35 -10.73 -0.58 -13.93
C TRP A 35 -10.23 -2.01 -14.03
N LEU A 36 -9.28 -2.37 -13.17
CA LEU A 36 -8.76 -3.73 -12.99
C LEU A 36 -8.84 -4.12 -11.51
N GLY A 37 -10.05 -4.39 -11.02
CA GLY A 37 -10.30 -4.78 -9.64
C GLY A 37 -10.11 -6.27 -9.40
N LEU A 38 -9.27 -6.65 -8.44
CA LEU A 38 -9.12 -8.04 -7.98
C LEU A 38 -10.38 -8.50 -7.23
N GLU A 39 -11.01 -9.58 -7.69
CA GLU A 39 -12.10 -10.25 -6.97
C GLU A 39 -11.60 -10.83 -5.64
N GLY A 40 -12.29 -10.46 -4.55
CA GLY A 40 -12.00 -10.91 -3.20
C GLY A 40 -10.72 -10.30 -2.62
N ASN A 41 -9.91 -11.15 -1.98
CA ASN A 41 -8.73 -10.73 -1.24
C ASN A 41 -7.43 -11.15 -1.95
N SER A 42 -6.30 -10.72 -1.40
CA SER A 42 -4.95 -10.91 -1.93
C SER A 42 -4.66 -12.33 -2.40
N ARG A 43 -4.35 -12.46 -3.69
CA ARG A 43 -3.85 -13.67 -4.36
C ARG A 43 -2.71 -13.31 -5.30
N TYR A 44 -1.93 -14.31 -5.73
CA TYR A 44 -0.79 -14.12 -6.65
C TYR A 44 -0.96 -14.86 -7.97
N TYR A 45 -1.70 -15.97 -7.94
CA TYR A 45 -2.09 -16.83 -9.07
C TYR A 45 -3.53 -17.27 -8.85
N ASP A 46 -4.16 -17.87 -9.87
CA ASP A 46 -5.51 -18.40 -9.79
C ASP A 46 -6.52 -17.37 -9.22
N TYR A 47 -6.63 -16.25 -9.93
CA TYR A 47 -7.45 -15.11 -9.54
C TYR A 47 -8.32 -14.62 -10.70
N THR A 48 -9.36 -13.86 -10.34
CA THR A 48 -10.23 -13.17 -11.30
C THR A 48 -10.04 -11.68 -11.15
N LEU A 49 -9.88 -10.97 -12.26
CA LEU A 49 -9.97 -9.52 -12.32
C LEU A 49 -11.28 -9.12 -12.97
N SER A 50 -11.92 -8.09 -12.44
CA SER A 50 -12.89 -7.29 -13.17
C SER A 50 -12.14 -6.30 -14.05
N ILE A 51 -12.16 -6.51 -15.36
CA ILE A 51 -11.60 -5.61 -16.36
C ILE A 51 -12.76 -4.81 -16.96
N ASN A 52 -12.90 -3.56 -16.53
CA ASN A 52 -14.00 -2.67 -16.93
C ASN A 52 -15.39 -3.32 -16.79
N GLY A 53 -15.63 -4.03 -15.67
CA GLY A 53 -16.88 -4.72 -15.39
C GLY A 53 -17.02 -6.11 -16.04
N THR A 54 -15.99 -6.59 -16.75
CA THR A 54 -15.97 -7.94 -17.30
C THR A 54 -15.01 -8.82 -16.50
N ALA A 55 -15.54 -9.90 -15.92
CA ALA A 55 -14.71 -10.89 -15.22
C ALA A 55 -13.75 -11.57 -16.20
N ARG A 56 -12.48 -11.64 -15.83
CA ARG A 56 -11.46 -12.41 -16.54
C ARG A 56 -10.63 -13.19 -15.54
N HIS A 57 -10.57 -14.50 -15.75
CA HIS A 57 -9.79 -15.42 -14.93
C HIS A 57 -8.36 -15.56 -15.46
N PHE A 58 -7.40 -15.67 -14.53
CA PHE A 58 -5.97 -15.84 -14.79
C PHE A 58 -5.45 -16.99 -13.92
N SER A 59 -5.00 -18.07 -14.55
CA SER A 59 -4.54 -19.28 -13.84
C SER A 59 -3.06 -19.21 -13.46
N ASP A 60 -2.20 -18.82 -14.40
CA ASP A 60 -0.73 -19.00 -14.33
C ASP A 60 0.06 -17.68 -14.38
N GLN A 61 -0.59 -16.55 -14.65
CA GLN A 61 0.05 -15.25 -14.72
C GLN A 61 0.15 -14.62 -13.34
N TYR A 62 1.36 -14.24 -12.93
CA TYR A 62 1.58 -13.57 -11.64
C TYR A 62 0.89 -12.20 -11.61
N LEU A 63 0.03 -11.95 -10.62
CA LEU A 63 -0.83 -10.77 -10.58
C LEU A 63 -0.08 -9.44 -10.67
N THR A 64 1.04 -9.28 -9.97
CA THR A 64 1.82 -8.04 -10.03
C THR A 64 2.33 -7.75 -11.45
N ASN A 65 2.67 -8.79 -12.23
CA ASN A 65 3.09 -8.63 -13.62
C ASN A 65 1.90 -8.24 -14.52
N VAL A 66 0.71 -8.79 -14.25
CA VAL A 66 -0.52 -8.39 -14.97
C VAL A 66 -0.83 -6.92 -14.69
N ILE A 67 -0.78 -6.48 -13.43
CA ILE A 67 -0.95 -5.07 -13.06
C ILE A 67 0.06 -4.21 -13.82
N GLN A 68 1.35 -4.53 -13.74
CA GLN A 68 2.42 -3.81 -14.45
C GLN A 68 2.13 -3.67 -15.95
N ASN A 69 1.76 -4.76 -16.61
CA ASN A 69 1.53 -4.76 -18.05
C ASN A 69 0.36 -3.86 -18.46
N TYR A 70 -0.70 -3.80 -17.65
CA TYR A 70 -1.83 -2.89 -17.90
C TYR A 70 -1.47 -1.44 -17.57
N SER A 71 -0.64 -1.19 -16.55
CA SER A 71 -0.13 0.15 -16.23
C SER A 71 0.68 0.73 -17.40
N VAL A 72 1.62 -0.04 -17.96
CA VAL A 72 2.42 0.39 -19.11
C VAL A 72 1.52 0.71 -20.31
N LYS A 73 0.56 -0.18 -20.63
CA LYS A 73 -0.42 0.06 -21.71
C LYS A 73 -1.23 1.32 -21.49
N PHE A 74 -1.66 1.58 -20.26
CA PHE A 74 -2.38 2.81 -19.94
C PHE A 74 -1.50 4.04 -20.19
N LEU A 75 -0.26 4.04 -19.71
CA LEU A 75 0.67 5.15 -19.91
C LEU A 75 1.02 5.39 -21.39
N GLU A 76 1.14 4.34 -22.20
CA GLU A 76 1.30 4.44 -23.66
C GLU A 76 0.10 5.18 -24.30
N THR A 77 -1.12 4.96 -23.81
CA THR A 77 -2.29 5.71 -24.30
C THR A 77 -2.32 7.17 -23.84
N VAL A 78 -1.63 7.50 -22.76
CA VAL A 78 -1.47 8.89 -22.26
C VAL A 78 -0.39 9.62 -23.04
N ALA A 79 0.66 8.93 -23.50
CA ALA A 79 1.75 9.51 -24.30
C ALA A 79 1.28 10.26 -25.56
N HIS A 80 0.11 9.91 -26.07
CA HIS A 80 -0.48 10.50 -27.27
C HIS A 80 -1.63 11.46 -26.98
N SER A 81 -1.82 11.86 -25.72
CA SER A 81 -2.89 12.76 -25.29
C SER A 81 -2.34 13.98 -24.53
N SER A 82 -3.10 15.07 -24.55
CA SER A 82 -2.92 16.22 -23.66
C SER A 82 -3.60 16.04 -22.29
N ASP A 83 -4.30 14.93 -22.08
CA ASP A 83 -5.07 14.70 -20.86
C ASP A 83 -4.16 14.42 -19.66
N SER A 84 -4.47 15.04 -18.52
CA SER A 84 -3.91 14.64 -17.23
C SER A 84 -4.46 13.27 -16.81
N PHE A 85 -3.70 12.56 -15.98
CA PHE A 85 -4.13 11.25 -15.49
C PHE A 85 -3.96 11.09 -13.98
N LEU A 86 -4.78 10.21 -13.41
CA LEU A 86 -4.63 9.64 -12.08
C LEU A 86 -4.52 8.12 -12.24
N MET A 87 -3.42 7.55 -11.73
CA MET A 87 -3.18 6.12 -11.80
C MET A 87 -2.93 5.57 -10.40
N VAL A 88 -3.72 4.59 -9.98
CA VAL A 88 -3.58 3.90 -8.69
C VAL A 88 -3.21 2.44 -8.92
N LEU A 89 -2.02 2.06 -8.46
CA LEU A 89 -1.50 0.70 -8.54
C LEU A 89 -1.50 0.09 -7.13
N ALA A 90 -2.34 -0.91 -6.92
CA ALA A 90 -2.57 -1.53 -5.62
C ALA A 90 -2.25 -3.05 -5.66
N PRO A 91 -0.99 -3.44 -5.90
CA PRO A 91 -0.63 -4.85 -5.91
C PRO A 91 -0.90 -5.46 -4.52
N PRO A 92 -1.38 -6.71 -4.42
CA PRO A 92 -1.62 -7.32 -3.12
C PRO A 92 -0.34 -7.72 -2.38
N ALA A 93 0.83 -7.55 -3.00
CA ALA A 93 2.12 -7.84 -2.40
C ALA A 93 2.45 -6.85 -1.27
N PRO A 94 3.04 -7.29 -0.15
CA PRO A 94 3.45 -8.65 0.19
C PRO A 94 2.46 -9.27 1.19
N HIS A 95 1.16 -9.29 0.91
CA HIS A 95 0.19 -9.96 1.76
C HIS A 95 0.41 -11.48 1.79
N ALA A 96 -0.03 -12.15 2.86
CA ALA A 96 -0.05 -13.62 2.89
C ALA A 96 -0.81 -14.15 1.65
N PRO A 97 -0.34 -15.23 1.00
CA PRO A 97 0.63 -16.21 1.48
C PRO A 97 2.12 -15.89 1.17
N TYR A 98 2.49 -14.64 0.86
CA TYR A 98 3.90 -14.26 0.58
C TYR A 98 4.53 -15.14 -0.50
N THR A 99 3.82 -15.29 -1.63
CA THR A 99 4.28 -16.14 -2.73
C THR A 99 5.05 -15.26 -3.70
N PRO A 100 6.39 -15.33 -3.74
CA PRO A 100 7.15 -14.55 -4.70
C PRO A 100 6.97 -15.10 -6.12
N GLU A 101 7.24 -14.24 -7.10
CA GLU A 101 7.45 -14.67 -8.47
C GLU A 101 8.61 -15.69 -8.53
N PRO A 102 8.56 -16.74 -9.38
CA PRO A 102 9.54 -17.82 -9.37
C PRO A 102 10.99 -17.37 -9.43
N LYS A 103 11.29 -16.31 -10.18
CA LYS A 103 12.64 -15.74 -10.33
C LYS A 103 13.21 -15.12 -9.04
N TYR A 104 12.37 -14.88 -8.04
CA TYR A 104 12.75 -14.26 -6.77
C TYR A 104 12.74 -15.21 -5.57
N ARG A 105 12.29 -16.45 -5.76
CA ARG A 105 12.27 -17.46 -4.70
C ARG A 105 13.69 -17.71 -4.17
N GLY A 106 13.86 -17.61 -2.86
CA GLY A 106 15.14 -17.86 -2.18
C GLY A 106 16.15 -16.71 -2.25
N LYS A 107 15.84 -15.59 -2.92
CA LYS A 107 16.77 -14.45 -3.04
C LYS A 107 17.10 -13.79 -1.69
N TYR A 108 16.25 -13.97 -0.69
CA TYR A 108 16.48 -13.51 0.68
C TYR A 108 16.46 -14.65 1.70
N GLU A 109 16.79 -15.87 1.27
CA GLU A 109 16.93 -17.00 2.20
C GLU A 109 17.92 -16.65 3.32
N GLY A 110 17.53 -16.95 4.56
CA GLY A 110 18.33 -16.65 5.74
C GLY A 110 18.22 -15.21 6.28
N VAL A 111 17.55 -14.29 5.56
CA VAL A 111 17.20 -12.98 6.13
C VAL A 111 16.23 -13.19 7.28
N LYS A 112 16.54 -12.59 8.42
CA LYS A 112 15.73 -12.63 9.64
C LYS A 112 15.10 -11.27 9.90
N VAL A 113 14.01 -11.25 10.66
CA VAL A 113 13.48 -9.97 11.13
C VAL A 113 14.52 -9.30 12.06
N PRO A 114 14.72 -7.97 11.97
CA PRO A 114 15.63 -7.27 12.86
C PRO A 114 15.31 -7.54 14.34
N ARG A 115 16.32 -7.96 15.10
CA ARG A 115 16.22 -8.24 16.54
C ARG A 115 16.37 -6.95 17.36
N THR A 116 15.49 -5.98 17.14
CA THR A 116 15.46 -4.71 17.90
C THR A 116 15.14 -4.95 19.38
N PRO A 117 15.33 -3.96 20.28
CA PRO A 117 14.95 -4.10 21.69
C PRO A 117 13.46 -4.42 21.92
N SER A 118 12.60 -4.13 20.95
CA SER A 118 11.18 -4.51 20.98
C SER A 118 10.92 -5.93 20.48
N PHE A 119 11.88 -6.63 19.90
CA PHE A 119 11.68 -7.98 19.40
C PHE A 119 11.56 -9.00 20.54
N ASN A 120 10.48 -9.79 20.52
CA ASN A 120 10.21 -10.92 21.42
C ASN A 120 10.41 -10.59 22.91
N THR A 121 9.93 -9.43 23.34
CA THR A 121 10.07 -8.96 24.73
C THR A 121 9.22 -9.77 25.69
N GLN A 122 9.64 -9.86 26.95
CA GLN A 122 8.80 -10.41 28.02
C GLN A 122 7.55 -9.56 28.26
N LYS A 123 6.51 -10.16 28.88
CA LYS A 123 5.33 -9.41 29.31
C LYS A 123 5.72 -8.35 30.33
N LEU A 124 5.18 -7.15 30.16
CA LEU A 124 5.40 -6.03 31.06
C LEU A 124 4.04 -5.57 31.57
N LYS A 125 3.77 -5.74 32.87
CA LYS A 125 2.49 -5.38 33.51
C LYS A 125 2.13 -3.89 33.35
N SER A 126 3.12 -3.03 33.12
CA SER A 126 2.95 -1.59 32.88
C SER A 126 2.62 -1.23 31.43
N ARG A 127 2.56 -2.20 30.52
CA ARG A 127 2.22 -1.97 29.11
C ARG A 127 0.75 -2.23 28.84
N HIS A 128 0.27 -1.65 27.74
CA HIS A 128 -1.08 -1.83 27.23
C HIS A 128 -1.45 -3.32 27.14
N TRP A 129 -2.70 -3.68 27.44
CA TRP A 129 -3.13 -5.08 27.58
C TRP A 129 -2.99 -5.89 26.28
N LEU A 130 -3.17 -5.27 25.10
CA LEU A 130 -3.00 -5.92 23.79
C LEU A 130 -1.62 -6.58 23.61
N VAL A 131 -0.50 -5.93 23.97
CA VAL A 131 0.83 -6.57 23.90
C VAL A 131 1.01 -7.70 24.91
N ASN A 132 0.17 -7.78 25.93
CA ASN A 132 0.21 -8.82 26.94
C ASN A 132 -0.72 -10.00 26.62
N MET A 133 -1.50 -9.96 25.53
CA MET A 133 -2.39 -11.07 25.13
C MET A 133 -1.61 -12.29 24.64
N ALA A 134 -0.59 -12.07 23.81
CA ALA A 134 0.20 -13.15 23.22
C ALA A 134 1.08 -13.88 24.26
N PRO A 135 1.44 -15.16 24.05
CA PRO A 135 2.50 -15.82 24.81
C PRO A 135 3.82 -15.06 24.67
N ALA A 136 4.50 -14.80 25.78
CA ALA A 136 5.81 -14.15 25.77
C ALA A 136 6.77 -14.87 26.75
N PRO A 137 7.99 -15.25 26.32
CA PRO A 137 8.50 -15.11 24.96
C PRO A 137 7.78 -16.03 23.95
N LEU A 138 7.84 -15.66 22.67
CA LEU A 138 7.38 -16.47 21.56
C LEU A 138 8.13 -17.82 21.52
N PRO A 139 7.43 -18.94 21.28
CA PRO A 139 8.04 -20.25 21.03
C PRO A 139 9.08 -20.22 19.90
N ALA A 140 10.08 -21.11 19.96
CA ALA A 140 11.18 -21.13 18.99
C ALA A 140 10.72 -21.40 17.55
N ASP A 141 9.70 -22.26 17.36
CA ASP A 141 9.10 -22.54 16.06
C ASP A 141 8.35 -21.31 15.50
N VAL A 142 7.70 -20.53 16.37
CA VAL A 142 7.07 -19.26 15.99
C VAL A 142 8.13 -18.25 15.56
N VAL A 143 9.24 -18.12 16.29
CA VAL A 143 10.36 -17.25 15.90
C VAL A 143 10.94 -17.65 14.54
N ALA A 144 11.08 -18.95 14.26
CA ALA A 144 11.53 -19.44 12.96
C ALA A 144 10.57 -19.10 11.82
N ARG A 145 9.24 -19.17 12.06
CA ARG A 145 8.22 -18.75 11.09
C ARG A 145 8.28 -17.26 10.81
N VAL A 146 8.43 -16.43 11.84
CA VAL A 146 8.56 -14.97 11.70
C VAL A 146 9.76 -14.60 10.82
N ASP A 147 10.91 -15.26 11.01
CA ASP A 147 12.08 -15.07 10.14
C ASP A 147 11.78 -15.51 8.70
N SER A 148 11.14 -16.67 8.51
CA SER A 148 10.73 -17.13 7.18
C SER A 148 9.78 -16.14 6.49
N TYR A 149 8.85 -15.54 7.22
CA TYR A 149 7.93 -14.53 6.68
C TYR A 149 8.66 -13.24 6.30
N GLN A 150 9.68 -12.82 7.04
CA GLN A 150 10.51 -11.67 6.66
C GLN A 150 11.11 -11.90 5.26
N ALA A 151 11.83 -13.02 5.09
CA ALA A 151 12.46 -13.36 3.81
C ALA A 151 11.44 -13.42 2.67
N ARG A 152 10.36 -14.18 2.84
CA ARG A 152 9.33 -14.36 1.80
C ARG A 152 8.63 -13.06 1.42
N ARG A 153 8.36 -12.18 2.39
CA ARG A 153 7.77 -10.86 2.11
C ARG A 153 8.70 -10.00 1.27
N TRP A 154 10.00 -9.99 1.57
CA TRP A 154 10.99 -9.26 0.76
C TRP A 154 11.09 -9.83 -0.65
N GLU A 155 11.10 -11.15 -0.81
CA GLU A 155 11.08 -11.78 -2.13
C GLU A 155 9.83 -11.42 -2.93
N THR A 156 8.67 -11.36 -2.26
CA THR A 156 7.40 -11.00 -2.88
C THR A 156 7.35 -9.52 -3.31
N LEU A 157 8.01 -8.63 -2.56
CA LEU A 157 8.13 -7.22 -2.89
C LEU A 157 9.00 -6.94 -4.12
N LEU A 158 9.90 -7.86 -4.51
CA LEU A 158 10.76 -7.62 -5.67
C LEU A 158 9.99 -7.47 -6.99
N SER A 159 8.83 -8.11 -7.15
CA SER A 159 7.98 -7.86 -8.31
C SER A 159 7.25 -6.51 -8.23
N VAL A 160 7.07 -5.94 -7.03
CA VAL A 160 6.58 -4.55 -6.87
C VAL A 160 7.66 -3.56 -7.29
N ASP A 161 8.92 -3.84 -6.94
CA ASP A 161 10.08 -3.05 -7.39
C ASP A 161 10.18 -3.04 -8.92
N ASP A 162 10.05 -4.21 -9.58
CA ASP A 162 9.96 -4.30 -11.05
C ASP A 162 8.83 -3.44 -11.62
N MET A 163 7.65 -3.47 -11.00
CA MET A 163 6.49 -2.70 -11.46
C MET A 163 6.69 -1.20 -11.29
N VAL A 164 7.30 -0.77 -10.18
CA VAL A 164 7.67 0.64 -9.96
C VAL A 164 8.70 1.08 -11.00
N ALA A 165 9.74 0.28 -11.22
CA ALA A 165 10.77 0.55 -12.21
C ALA A 165 10.17 0.67 -13.62
N ALA A 166 9.32 -0.29 -14.03
CA ALA A 166 8.63 -0.25 -15.31
C ALA A 166 7.78 1.02 -15.47
N THR A 167 6.99 1.37 -14.45
CA THR A 167 6.14 2.57 -14.44
C THR A 167 6.96 3.86 -14.60
N VAL A 168 8.01 4.03 -13.78
CA VAL A 168 8.88 5.21 -13.82
C VAL A 168 9.63 5.29 -15.16
N ASN A 169 10.14 4.17 -15.66
CA ASN A 169 10.84 4.12 -16.94
C ASN A 169 9.90 4.46 -18.11
N THR A 170 8.67 3.96 -18.11
CA THR A 170 7.68 4.32 -19.12
C THR A 170 7.37 5.80 -19.07
N LEU A 171 7.12 6.38 -17.89
CA LEU A 171 6.92 7.83 -17.73
C LEU A 171 8.11 8.64 -18.27
N GLN A 172 9.34 8.18 -18.05
CA GLN A 172 10.55 8.83 -18.57
C GLN A 172 10.61 8.75 -20.10
N GLN A 173 10.31 7.58 -20.67
CA GLN A 173 10.33 7.34 -22.12
C GLN A 173 9.30 8.20 -22.86
N ILE A 174 8.12 8.39 -22.28
CA ILE A 174 7.05 9.21 -22.88
C ILE A 174 7.17 10.70 -22.52
N GLY A 175 8.24 11.10 -21.82
CA GLY A 175 8.50 12.50 -21.45
C GLY A 175 7.55 13.10 -20.41
N GLN A 176 6.83 12.26 -19.65
CA GLN A 176 5.83 12.71 -18.66
C GLN A 176 6.36 12.67 -17.22
N LEU A 177 7.53 12.08 -16.98
CA LEU A 177 8.04 11.87 -15.62
C LEU A 177 8.22 13.18 -14.83
N ASP A 178 8.67 14.27 -15.47
CA ASP A 178 8.91 15.54 -14.78
C ASP A 178 7.63 16.30 -14.42
N ASN A 179 6.53 15.98 -15.10
CA ASN A 179 5.20 16.54 -14.85
C ASN A 179 4.29 15.58 -14.05
N THR A 180 4.85 14.52 -13.46
CA THR A 180 4.08 13.50 -12.73
C THR A 180 4.45 13.52 -11.25
N TYR A 181 3.43 13.68 -10.39
CA TYR A 181 3.55 13.35 -8.98
C TYR A 181 3.43 11.83 -8.80
N ILE A 182 4.37 11.25 -8.04
CA ILE A 182 4.40 9.82 -7.69
C ILE A 182 4.38 9.75 -6.16
N ILE A 183 3.37 9.07 -5.62
CA ILE A 183 3.24 8.76 -4.19
C ILE A 183 3.41 7.25 -4.03
N TYR A 184 4.35 6.83 -3.18
CA TYR A 184 4.54 5.44 -2.78
C TYR A 184 4.29 5.29 -1.29
N THR A 185 3.38 4.39 -0.93
CA THR A 185 3.00 4.13 0.46
C THR A 185 2.50 2.70 0.65
N SER A 186 2.03 2.38 1.85
CA SER A 186 1.41 1.10 2.22
C SER A 186 0.05 1.38 2.87
N ASP A 187 -0.89 0.45 2.77
CA ASP A 187 -2.20 0.55 3.43
C ASP A 187 -2.11 0.48 4.95
N HIS A 188 -1.17 -0.32 5.47
CA HIS A 188 -0.80 -0.38 6.88
C HIS A 188 0.64 -0.88 7.06
N GLY A 189 1.15 -0.76 8.29
CA GLY A 189 2.40 -1.38 8.74
C GLY A 189 2.24 -2.89 9.02
N TYR A 190 3.26 -3.53 9.56
CA TYR A 190 3.21 -4.95 9.87
C TYR A 190 4.25 -5.34 10.92
N HIS A 191 3.83 -6.08 11.95
CA HIS A 191 4.73 -6.61 12.96
C HIS A 191 5.13 -8.05 12.67
N LEU A 192 6.36 -8.38 13.06
CA LEU A 192 7.02 -9.67 12.96
C LEU A 192 7.84 -9.88 14.24
N GLY A 193 7.16 -10.30 15.32
CA GLY A 193 7.79 -10.58 16.61
C GLY A 193 7.95 -9.38 17.55
N GLN A 194 7.67 -8.14 17.13
CA GLN A 194 7.71 -6.99 18.03
C GLN A 194 6.70 -7.16 19.17
N TYR A 195 7.12 -6.85 20.39
CA TYR A 195 6.38 -7.02 21.64
C TYR A 195 5.89 -8.46 21.89
N ALA A 196 6.59 -9.45 21.34
CA ALA A 196 6.15 -10.86 21.33
C ALA A 196 4.80 -11.09 20.63
N LEU A 197 4.38 -10.16 19.75
CA LEU A 197 3.30 -10.40 18.81
C LEU A 197 3.86 -11.18 17.61
N PRO A 198 3.29 -12.34 17.24
CA PRO A 198 3.91 -13.24 16.28
C PRO A 198 4.02 -12.59 14.88
N TRP A 199 2.90 -12.34 14.23
CA TRP A 199 2.81 -11.62 12.97
C TRP A 199 1.36 -11.21 12.74
N ASP A 200 1.11 -9.97 12.32
CA ASP A 200 -0.14 -9.48 11.73
C ASP A 200 0.03 -7.98 11.45
N LYS A 201 -1.09 -7.33 11.15
CA LYS A 201 -1.38 -5.92 11.36
C LYS A 201 -2.49 -5.83 12.43
N ARG A 202 -3.19 -4.70 12.57
CA ARG A 202 -4.34 -4.51 13.50
C ARG A 202 -3.93 -4.26 14.96
N GLN A 203 -2.77 -3.66 15.20
CA GLN A 203 -2.42 -3.16 16.52
C GLN A 203 -2.22 -1.65 16.48
N PRO A 204 -2.56 -0.91 17.55
CA PRO A 204 -2.40 0.54 17.59
C PRO A 204 -0.95 0.96 17.90
N TYR A 205 0.03 0.22 17.39
CA TYR A 205 1.46 0.43 17.65
C TYR A 205 2.17 0.89 16.38
N GLU A 206 3.27 1.62 16.55
CA GLU A 206 4.10 2.16 15.45
C GLU A 206 4.41 1.12 14.36
N THR A 207 4.60 -0.16 14.70
CA THR A 207 4.87 -1.22 13.71
C THR A 207 3.75 -1.40 12.69
N ASP A 208 2.51 -1.10 13.08
CA ASP A 208 1.29 -1.40 12.34
C ASP A 208 0.65 -0.14 11.74
N ILE A 209 0.86 1.02 12.36
CA ILE A 209 0.30 2.29 11.89
C ILE A 209 1.28 3.11 11.06
N ARG A 210 2.60 2.92 11.25
CA ARG A 210 3.60 3.68 10.51
C ARG A 210 3.95 3.00 9.21
N VAL A 211 3.70 3.72 8.11
CA VAL A 211 3.94 3.25 6.74
C VAL A 211 4.99 4.11 6.05
N PRO A 212 5.68 3.58 5.01
CA PRO A 212 6.48 4.44 4.14
C PRO A 212 5.61 5.51 3.48
N MET A 213 6.15 6.70 3.30
CA MET A 213 5.54 7.77 2.51
C MET A 213 6.65 8.44 1.71
N PHE A 214 6.75 8.10 0.44
CA PHE A 214 7.68 8.73 -0.50
C PHE A 214 6.90 9.49 -1.54
N VAL A 215 7.34 10.72 -1.82
CA VAL A 215 6.69 11.60 -2.80
C VAL A 215 7.76 12.19 -3.71
N ARG A 216 7.51 12.14 -5.02
CA ARG A 216 8.30 12.77 -6.07
C ARG A 216 7.36 13.56 -6.96
N GLY A 217 7.78 14.71 -7.46
CA GLY A 217 7.03 15.42 -8.51
C GLY A 217 7.51 16.86 -8.70
N PRO A 218 6.80 17.63 -9.53
CA PRO A 218 7.07 19.05 -9.72
C PRO A 218 7.23 19.81 -8.38
N GLY A 219 8.26 20.62 -8.26
CA GLY A 219 8.51 21.47 -7.08
C GLY A 219 8.99 20.75 -5.80
N ILE A 220 8.97 19.41 -5.76
CA ILE A 220 9.42 18.65 -4.59
C ILE A 220 10.95 18.48 -4.65
N PRO A 221 11.71 18.99 -3.64
CA PRO A 221 13.15 18.87 -3.64
C PRO A 221 13.61 17.40 -3.51
N ALA A 222 14.62 17.02 -4.29
CA ALA A 222 15.18 15.68 -4.20
C ALA A 222 15.90 15.46 -2.87
N LYS A 223 15.82 14.24 -2.34
CA LYS A 223 16.53 13.79 -1.12
C LYS A 223 16.23 14.65 0.12
N SER A 224 15.02 15.20 0.21
CA SER A 224 14.53 15.90 1.40
C SER A 224 13.86 14.91 2.38
N LEU A 225 13.80 15.31 3.65
CA LEU A 225 13.03 14.64 4.69
C LEU A 225 12.09 15.66 5.32
N VAL A 226 10.81 15.27 5.43
CA VAL A 226 9.77 16.08 6.06
C VAL A 226 9.30 15.33 7.31
N ASP A 227 9.46 15.97 8.47
CA ASP A 227 9.10 15.39 9.77
C ASP A 227 7.68 15.72 10.22
N SER A 228 6.89 16.34 9.35
CA SER A 228 5.46 16.57 9.59
C SER A 228 4.73 15.23 9.67
N VAL A 229 3.76 15.16 10.58
CA VAL A 229 2.87 14.01 10.67
C VAL A 229 1.92 14.02 9.47
N VAL A 230 1.93 12.93 8.70
CA VAL A 230 1.02 12.68 7.59
C VAL A 230 0.29 11.36 7.86
N VAL A 231 -1.01 11.33 7.64
CA VAL A 231 -1.86 10.15 7.78
C VAL A 231 -2.54 9.82 6.45
N ASN A 232 -3.03 8.59 6.30
CA ASN A 232 -3.63 8.10 5.05
C ASN A 232 -4.77 8.99 4.51
N ILE A 233 -5.60 9.57 5.38
CA ILE A 233 -6.69 10.48 4.99
C ILE A 233 -6.21 11.77 4.32
N ASP A 234 -4.92 12.13 4.48
CA ASP A 234 -4.32 13.31 3.85
C ASP A 234 -3.99 13.09 2.36
N ILE A 235 -3.94 11.85 1.89
CA ILE A 235 -3.55 11.52 0.51
C ILE A 235 -4.58 12.07 -0.48
N ALA A 236 -5.87 11.86 -0.22
CA ALA A 236 -6.95 12.32 -1.09
C ALA A 236 -6.96 13.86 -1.30
N PRO A 237 -6.99 14.70 -0.24
CA PRO A 237 -6.92 16.15 -0.42
C PRO A 237 -5.60 16.60 -1.05
N THR A 238 -4.49 15.90 -0.79
CA THR A 238 -3.20 16.20 -1.45
C THR A 238 -3.26 15.95 -2.95
N ILE A 239 -3.88 14.86 -3.41
CA ILE A 239 -4.04 14.59 -4.86
C ILE A 239 -4.91 15.67 -5.52
N VAL A 240 -5.97 16.12 -4.85
CA VAL A 240 -6.83 17.21 -5.35
C VAL A 240 -6.04 18.53 -5.47
N ASP A 241 -5.23 18.85 -4.46
CA ASP A 241 -4.36 20.03 -4.44
C ASP A 241 -3.27 19.96 -5.53
N MET A 242 -2.63 18.80 -5.70
CA MET A 242 -1.68 18.53 -6.78
C MET A 242 -2.31 18.71 -8.18
N ALA A 243 -3.61 18.46 -8.31
CA ALA A 243 -4.36 18.69 -9.54
C ALA A 243 -4.74 20.16 -9.76
N GLY A 244 -4.39 21.06 -8.83
CA GLY A 244 -4.75 22.48 -8.87
C GLY A 244 -6.24 22.74 -8.63
N LEU A 245 -6.93 21.79 -7.99
CA LEU A 245 -8.36 21.86 -7.74
C LEU A 245 -8.64 22.32 -6.30
N PRO A 246 -9.79 22.97 -6.04
CA PRO A 246 -10.19 23.30 -4.69
C PRO A 246 -10.45 22.01 -3.89
N VAL A 247 -9.74 21.85 -2.78
CA VAL A 247 -9.95 20.74 -1.85
C VAL A 247 -11.32 20.88 -1.17
N PRO A 248 -12.20 19.85 -1.24
CA PRO A 248 -13.49 19.88 -0.56
C PRO A 248 -13.34 20.09 0.95
N ALA A 249 -14.16 20.97 1.52
CA ALA A 249 -14.06 21.39 2.93
C ALA A 249 -14.52 20.31 3.93
N ASP A 250 -15.17 19.25 3.44
CA ASP A 250 -15.66 18.10 4.20
C ASP A 250 -14.65 16.96 4.31
N MET A 251 -13.48 17.07 3.66
CA MET A 251 -12.39 16.13 3.87
C MET A 251 -11.74 16.36 5.24
N ASP A 252 -11.66 15.30 6.06
CA ASP A 252 -10.98 15.35 7.36
C ASP A 252 -9.45 15.49 7.23
N GLY A 253 -8.89 14.96 6.14
CA GLY A 253 -7.47 15.05 5.82
C GLY A 253 -7.06 16.46 5.37
N LYS A 254 -5.76 16.75 5.45
CA LYS A 254 -5.19 18.02 4.98
C LYS A 254 -4.13 17.75 3.93
N SER A 255 -4.15 18.53 2.86
CA SER A 255 -3.08 18.46 1.86
C SER A 255 -1.72 18.70 2.53
N PHE A 256 -0.74 17.85 2.21
CA PHE A 256 0.65 18.02 2.63
C PHE A 256 1.55 18.55 1.50
N LEU A 257 0.96 19.03 0.39
CA LEU A 257 1.72 19.43 -0.79
C LEU A 257 2.74 20.53 -0.48
N GLN A 258 2.34 21.56 0.27
CA GLN A 258 3.23 22.67 0.65
C GLN A 258 4.38 22.19 1.54
N GLU A 259 4.10 21.32 2.50
CA GLU A 259 5.09 20.69 3.35
C GLU A 259 6.08 19.84 2.55
N SER A 260 5.60 19.13 1.52
CA SER A 260 6.43 18.32 0.64
C SER A 260 7.41 19.14 -0.22
N MET A 261 7.06 20.39 -0.52
CA MET A 261 7.92 21.32 -1.27
C MET A 261 8.89 22.09 -0.37
N SER A 262 8.71 22.04 0.96
CA SER A 262 9.56 22.75 1.90
C SER A 262 10.98 22.17 1.96
N THR A 263 11.98 23.04 1.94
CA THR A 263 13.38 22.69 2.25
C THR A 263 13.70 22.84 3.74
N GLN A 264 12.77 23.42 4.50
CA GLN A 264 12.91 23.61 5.95
C GLN A 264 12.20 22.48 6.69
N ARG A 265 12.85 22.00 7.75
CA ARG A 265 12.23 21.09 8.72
C ARG A 265 11.12 21.83 9.46
N LEU A 266 9.88 21.57 9.08
CA LEU A 266 8.72 22.13 9.76
C LEU A 266 8.49 21.34 11.07
N PRO A 267 8.26 22.01 12.22
CA PRO A 267 7.89 21.31 13.43
C PRO A 267 6.54 20.61 13.24
N PRO A 268 6.30 19.47 13.92
CA PRO A 268 4.98 18.86 13.95
C PRO A 268 3.96 19.89 14.44
N HIS A 269 2.99 20.22 13.59
CA HIS A 269 2.02 21.27 13.87
C HIS A 269 0.59 20.71 14.01
N ARG A 270 0.43 19.39 14.02
CA ARG A 270 -0.88 18.72 14.12
C ARG A 270 -0.85 17.50 15.03
N SER A 271 -1.99 17.27 15.66
CA SER A 271 -2.35 16.00 16.26
C SER A 271 -3.19 15.19 15.26
N PHE A 272 -3.24 13.87 15.45
CA PHE A 272 -4.14 12.99 14.73
C PHE A 272 -4.80 12.04 15.73
N VAL A 273 -5.92 11.47 15.31
CA VAL A 273 -6.63 10.44 16.08
C VAL A 273 -6.42 9.11 15.37
N LEU A 274 -6.17 8.07 16.16
CA LEU A 274 -6.21 6.69 15.72
C LEU A 274 -7.46 6.06 16.31
N GLU A 275 -8.34 5.57 15.45
CA GLU A 275 -9.43 4.70 15.85
C GLU A 275 -9.01 3.24 15.73
N TYR A 276 -9.29 2.46 16.75
CA TYR A 276 -9.02 1.03 16.80
C TYR A 276 -10.22 0.32 17.41
N GLU A 277 -10.97 -0.38 16.59
CA GLU A 277 -11.94 -1.37 17.03
C GLU A 277 -11.25 -2.73 16.92
N GLY A 278 -10.79 -3.27 18.06
CA GLY A 278 -10.08 -4.54 18.06
C GLY A 278 -10.94 -5.70 17.55
N GLU A 279 -10.33 -6.86 17.33
CA GLU A 279 -11.07 -8.10 16.99
C GLU A 279 -11.76 -8.72 18.21
N GLY A 280 -12.17 -7.88 19.16
CA GLY A 280 -12.82 -8.32 20.38
C GLY A 280 -14.27 -8.68 20.13
N ASP A 281 -14.70 -9.83 20.64
CA ASP A 281 -16.12 -10.08 20.86
C ASP A 281 -16.53 -9.59 22.26
N LYS A 282 -17.81 -9.78 22.61
CA LYS A 282 -18.36 -9.48 23.94
C LYS A 282 -17.64 -10.16 25.12
N ASN A 283 -16.71 -11.08 24.86
CA ASN A 283 -15.93 -11.81 25.86
C ASN A 283 -14.45 -11.39 25.87
N THR A 284 -14.06 -10.45 25.01
CA THR A 284 -12.68 -9.95 24.96
C THR A 284 -12.52 -8.88 26.03
N VAL A 285 -11.66 -9.17 27.01
CA VAL A 285 -11.38 -8.35 28.21
C VAL A 285 -10.65 -7.07 27.85
#